data_AF-A0A133YWC8-F1
#
_entry.id   AF-A0A133YWC8-F1
#
_cell.length_a   1.000
_cell.length_b   1.000
_cell.length_c   1.000
_cell.angle_alpha   90.00
_cell.angle_beta   90.00
_cell.angle_gamma   90.00
#
_symmetry.space_group_name_H-M   'P 1'
#
loop_
_entity.id
_entity.type
_entity.pdbx_description
1 polymer ?
#
loop_
_entity_poly.entity_id
_entity_poly.type
_entity_poly.pdbx_seq_one_letter_code
_entity_poly.pdbx_strand_id
1 'polypeptide(L)'
;MISGCPAHTNLDKNTNNVFKKTIKYVWNNNKDLEYYRNLKNKDSRCDNCKLNFFCNGGCPAERIKQQKTLNIENRRDDRCQF
;
A
#
# COMPACT_ATOMS: atom_id res chain seq x y z
N MET A 1 -5.06 8.42 -15.00
CA MET A 1 -5.32 7.57 -13.81
C MET A 1 -4.44 8.07 -12.70
N ILE A 2 -4.97 8.29 -11.50
CA ILE A 2 -4.19 8.59 -10.30
C ILE A 2 -3.84 7.26 -9.63
N SER A 3 -2.55 7.01 -9.46
CA SER A 3 -2.04 5.92 -8.65
C SER A 3 -1.13 6.50 -7.57
N GLY A 4 -1.18 5.94 -6.36
CA GLY A 4 -0.22 6.28 -5.31
C GLY A 4 1.18 5.71 -5.56
N CYS A 5 1.31 4.70 -6.43
CA CYS A 5 2.58 4.07 -6.77
C CYS A 5 2.49 3.34 -8.12
N PRO A 6 3.47 3.48 -9.03
CA PRO A 6 3.51 2.73 -10.29
C PRO A 6 3.44 1.21 -10.12
N ALA A 7 3.92 0.67 -8.99
CA ALA A 7 3.87 -0.76 -8.68
C ALA A 7 2.45 -1.27 -8.35
N HIS A 8 1.49 -0.38 -8.07
CA HIS A 8 0.09 -0.77 -7.83
C HIS A 8 -0.66 -0.90 -9.17
N THR A 9 -0.48 -2.04 -9.83
CA THR A 9 -1.10 -2.33 -11.14
C THR A 9 -2.56 -2.76 -11.05
N ASN A 10 -3.04 -3.13 -9.87
CA ASN A 10 -4.39 -3.67 -9.64
C ASN A 10 -5.43 -2.61 -9.21
N LEU A 11 -5.12 -1.32 -9.37
CA LEU A 11 -6.02 -0.25 -8.96
C LEU A 11 -7.25 -0.17 -9.88
N ASP A 12 -8.41 0.13 -9.29
CA ASP A 12 -9.61 0.39 -10.07
C ASP A 12 -9.40 1.61 -10.99
N LYS A 13 -9.49 1.35 -12.30
CA LYS A 13 -9.27 2.36 -13.34
C LYS A 13 -10.41 3.37 -13.43
N ASN A 14 -11.61 3.00 -12.97
CA ASN A 14 -12.80 3.84 -13.08
C ASN A 14 -12.88 4.92 -12.01
N THR A 15 -12.45 4.62 -10.77
CA THR A 15 -12.47 5.59 -9.66
C THR A 15 -11.33 6.60 -9.69
N ASN A 16 -10.28 6.33 -10.47
CA ASN A 16 -9.02 7.06 -10.48
C ASN A 16 -8.78 7.95 -11.72
N ASN A 17 -9.78 8.22 -12.54
CA ASN A 17 -9.56 9.01 -13.76
C ASN A 17 -9.51 10.53 -13.51
N VAL A 18 -8.33 11.14 -13.74
CA VAL A 18 -8.08 12.60 -13.61
C VAL A 18 -8.95 13.46 -14.51
N PHE A 19 -9.41 12.93 -15.64
CA PHE A 19 -10.29 13.66 -16.56
C PHE A 19 -11.75 13.68 -16.08
N LYS A 20 -12.10 12.86 -15.08
CA LYS A 20 -13.46 12.78 -14.51
C LYS A 20 -13.54 13.33 -13.09
N LYS A 21 -12.44 13.35 -12.34
CA LYS A 21 -12.39 13.70 -10.92
C LYS A 21 -11.14 14.51 -10.62
N THR A 22 -11.24 15.45 -9.67
CA THR A 22 -10.08 16.22 -9.20
C THR A 22 -9.13 15.34 -8.39
N ILE A 23 -7.85 15.73 -8.31
CA ILE A 23 -6.85 15.06 -7.48
C ILE A 23 -7.30 15.01 -6.02
N LYS A 24 -7.81 16.13 -5.48
CA LYS A 24 -8.33 16.21 -4.11
C LYS A 24 -9.48 15.22 -3.86
N TYR A 25 -10.41 15.10 -4.82
CA TYR A 25 -11.50 14.14 -4.71
C TYR A 25 -10.96 12.71 -4.63
N VAL A 26 -10.07 12.33 -5.54
CA VAL A 26 -9.53 10.96 -5.59
C VAL A 26 -8.70 10.66 -4.34
N TRP A 27 -7.85 11.59 -3.90
CA TRP A 27 -7.07 11.44 -2.67
C TRP A 27 -7.92 11.20 -1.43
N ASN A 28 -9.07 11.86 -1.33
CA ASN A 28 -9.95 11.75 -0.15
C ASN A 28 -10.92 10.57 -0.22
N ASN A 29 -11.29 10.09 -1.42
CA ASN A 29 -12.39 9.12 -1.59
C ASN A 29 -11.98 7.79 -2.20
N ASN A 30 -10.74 7.61 -2.66
CA ASN A 30 -10.30 6.33 -3.20
C ASN A 30 -9.95 5.35 -2.06
N LYS A 31 -10.66 4.21 -2.01
CA LYS A 31 -10.49 3.17 -1.00
C LYS A 31 -9.13 2.49 -1.03
N ASP A 32 -8.52 2.34 -2.21
CA ASP A 32 -7.18 1.74 -2.32
C ASP A 32 -6.12 2.68 -1.71
N LEU A 33 -6.18 3.98 -2.03
CA LEU A 33 -5.28 4.98 -1.46
C LEU A 33 -5.50 5.14 0.04
N GLU A 34 -6.75 5.08 0.51
CA GLU A 34 -7.06 5.02 1.94
C GLU A 34 -6.46 3.79 2.61
N TYR A 35 -6.65 2.60 2.04
CA TYR A 35 -6.07 1.36 2.54
C TYR A 35 -4.55 1.45 2.67
N TYR A 36 -3.84 1.88 1.62
CA TYR A 36 -2.37 1.96 1.66
C TYR A 36 -1.85 3.01 2.65
N ARG A 37 -2.55 4.14 2.84
CA ARG A 37 -2.16 5.17 3.82
C ARG A 37 -2.30 4.69 5.26
N ASN A 38 -3.30 3.86 5.52
CA ASN A 38 -3.63 3.36 6.85
C ASN A 38 -3.02 1.98 7.13
N LEU A 39 -2.32 1.38 6.16
CA LEU A 39 -1.74 0.05 6.30
C LEU A 39 -0.70 0.02 7.43
N LYS A 40 -0.95 -0.85 8.41
CA LYS A 40 -0.02 -1.17 9.50
C LYS A 40 0.43 -2.61 9.39
N ASN A 41 1.74 -2.81 9.49
CA ASN A 41 2.31 -4.15 9.56
C ASN A 41 2.30 -4.62 11.03
N LYS A 42 1.99 -5.91 11.22
CA LYS A 42 1.86 -6.63 12.50
C LYS A 42 2.87 -7.79 12.62
N ASP A 43 3.83 -7.86 11.70
CA ASP A 43 4.96 -8.78 11.79
C ASP A 43 5.84 -8.34 12.95
N SER A 44 6.11 -9.26 13.88
CA SER A 44 6.84 -8.97 15.12
C SER A 44 8.27 -8.45 14.89
N ARG A 45 8.87 -8.73 13.72
CA ARG A 45 10.17 -8.16 13.33
C ARG A 45 10.05 -6.70 12.94
N CYS A 46 8.91 -6.30 12.37
CA CYS A 46 8.62 -4.91 12.06
C CYS A 46 8.23 -4.14 13.31
N ASP A 47 7.49 -4.73 14.25
CA ASP A 47 7.09 -4.06 15.50
C ASP A 47 8.28 -3.51 16.29
N ASN A 48 9.39 -4.24 16.33
CA ASN A 48 10.63 -3.83 16.99
C ASN A 48 11.57 -3.00 16.10
N CYS A 49 11.22 -2.78 14.84
CA CYS A 49 12.05 -2.04 13.90
C CYS A 49 11.96 -0.53 14.15
N LYS A 50 13.10 0.14 14.34
CA LYS A 50 13.17 1.61 14.48
C LYS A 50 12.58 2.36 13.29
N LEU A 51 12.50 1.71 12.12
CA LEU A 51 11.98 2.28 10.88
C LEU A 51 10.48 1.99 10.68
N ASN A 52 9.82 1.25 11.57
CA ASN A 52 8.44 0.80 11.36
C ASN A 52 7.46 1.96 11.16
N PHE A 53 7.69 3.09 11.83
CA PHE A 53 6.79 4.25 11.79
C PHE A 53 6.52 4.76 10.37
N PHE A 54 7.51 4.68 9.47
CA PHE A 54 7.34 5.06 8.05
C PHE A 54 7.40 3.86 7.10
N CYS A 55 8.20 2.83 7.41
CA CYS A 55 8.37 1.69 6.52
C CYS A 55 7.16 0.75 6.51
N ASN A 56 6.47 0.60 7.66
CA ASN A 56 5.29 -0.25 7.84
C ASN A 56 5.41 -1.64 7.14
N GLY A 57 6.55 -2.30 7.31
CA GLY A 57 6.85 -3.61 6.73
C GLY A 57 7.27 -3.64 5.26
N GLY A 58 7.57 -2.48 4.66
CA GLY A 58 8.11 -2.38 3.30
C GLY A 58 7.03 -2.22 2.23
N CYS A 59 7.35 -2.51 0.97
CA CYS A 59 6.49 -2.16 -0.16
C CYS A 59 5.21 -3.02 -0.18
N PRO A 60 4.00 -2.41 -0.08
CA PRO A 60 2.75 -3.15 -0.15
C PRO A 60 2.58 -3.92 -1.46
N ALA A 61 2.97 -3.34 -2.59
CA ALA A 61 2.89 -3.99 -3.90
C ALA A 61 3.66 -5.32 -3.97
N GLU A 62 4.85 -5.38 -3.36
CA GLU A 62 5.68 -6.60 -3.35
C GLU A 62 5.10 -7.64 -2.39
N ARG A 63 4.62 -7.22 -1.22
CA ARG A 63 3.93 -8.10 -0.26
C ARG A 63 2.69 -8.76 -0.87
N ILE A 64 1.89 -8.00 -1.64
CA ILE A 64 0.71 -8.52 -2.35
C ILE A 64 1.12 -9.57 -3.40
N LYS A 65 2.14 -9.28 -4.22
CA LYS A 65 2.67 -10.23 -5.21
C LYS A 65 3.08 -11.56 -4.57
N GLN A 66 3.68 -11.51 -3.39
CA GLN A 66 4.17 -12.68 -2.66
C GLN A 66 3.04 -13.54 -2.06
N GLN A 67 1.97 -12.95 -1.55
CA GLN A 67 0.93 -13.69 -0.81
C GLN A 67 -0.20 -14.24 -1.67
N LYS A 68 -0.41 -13.75 -2.90
CA LYS A 68 -1.63 -14.00 -3.70
C LYS A 68 -2.95 -13.73 -2.93
N THR A 69 -2.88 -13.02 -1.80
CA THR A 69 -3.98 -12.69 -0.88
C THR A 69 -3.73 -11.31 -0.26
N LEU A 70 -4.78 -10.70 0.32
CA LEU A 70 -4.75 -9.34 0.88
C LEU A 70 -4.31 -9.27 2.35
N ASN A 71 -3.96 -10.39 2.99
CA ASN A 71 -3.50 -10.44 4.40
C ASN A 71 -2.04 -9.98 4.56
N ILE A 72 -1.70 -8.88 3.89
CA ILE A 72 -0.33 -8.38 3.84
C ILE A 72 0.13 -7.85 5.20
N GLU A 73 -0.78 -7.47 6.10
CA GLU A 73 -0.48 -6.91 7.43
C GLU A 73 0.52 -7.77 8.22
N ASN A 74 0.47 -9.10 8.10
CA ASN A 74 1.33 -10.01 8.84
C ASN A 74 2.60 -10.44 8.08
N ARG A 75 2.96 -9.74 6.99
CA ARG A 75 4.15 -10.07 6.19
C ARG A 75 4.97 -8.84 5.92
N ARG A 76 6.27 -8.91 6.18
CA ARG A 76 7.24 -7.92 5.70
C ARG A 76 7.64 -8.19 4.25
N ASP A 77 8.13 -7.16 3.60
CA ASP A 77 8.81 -7.24 2.31
C ASP A 77 10.11 -8.06 2.43
N ASP A 78 10.21 -9.16 1.68
CA ASP A 78 11.36 -10.06 1.68
C ASP A 78 12.70 -9.39 1.32
N ARG A 79 12.67 -8.17 0.75
CA ARG A 79 13.88 -7.39 0.46
C ARG A 79 14.48 -6.73 1.70
N CYS A 80 13.73 -6.66 2.82
CA CYS A 80 14.22 -6.14 4.08
C CYS A 80 15.38 -7.00 4.60
N GLN A 81 16.56 -6.39 4.75
CA GLN A 81 17.79 -7.07 5.22
C GLN A 81 17.97 -7.03 6.75
N PHE A 82 17.01 -6.46 7.47
CA PHE A 82 16.97 -6.37 8.93
C PHE A 82 16.02 -7.41 9.54
#